data_AF-A0A3N5M5G4-F1
#
_entry.id   AF-A0A3N5M5G4-F1
#
_cell.length_a   1.000
_cell.length_b   1.000
_cell.length_c   1.000
_cell.angle_alpha   90.00
_cell.angle_beta   90.00
_cell.angle_gamma   90.00
#
_symmetry.space_group_name_H-M   'P 1'
#
loop_
_entity.id
_entity.type
_entity.pdbx_description
1 polymer ?
#
loop_
_entity_poly.entity_id
_entity_poly.type
_entity_poly.pdbx_seq_one_letter_code
_entity_poly.pdbx_strand_id
1 'polypeptide(L)'
;MEYNRKRLFTVLSVILLVTLSCNLPGRSTQPAPTPSLLPATKAGEPTLPATQPPPIQEETQAIPTAPPEVHGRAFASYPLIAVKMPATFSGGYALPLDLSTVQGFDKVSLSEGQLSLLTQNGFVVAAPTPGEYREFYQVYETMRYDFEQPAFITTDSVFHIYHLIFDKMLRDLETSHFIPKLEVLTAALLDTSYAQYQRLKGTPLEEPALRNVAFFAVAANLLGLQNPIPAEAAGMAGAELALIEAHAGFNKSPIWDRTDLPEDQKLIEDYSQYIPRGHYTRSEALQRYFKTMMWYGRLTFRLRDGFETQRSLLLVQALRNSVAADGSPATALWENIYDPTVFIVGKADDLSYHEYGVLSDAVFGVNPAIASFADEQLLTNFVEAAQHLPPPQV
;
A
#
# COMPACT_ATOMS: atom_id res chain seq x y z
N MET A 1 -44.51 9.00 -26.34
CA MET A 1 -44.48 9.46 -24.92
C MET A 1 -43.95 8.42 -23.93
N GLU A 2 -43.93 7.11 -24.23
CA GLU A 2 -43.38 6.10 -23.30
C GLU A 2 -41.84 6.05 -23.21
N TYR A 3 -41.12 6.43 -24.26
CA TYR A 3 -39.64 6.37 -24.29
C TYR A 3 -38.98 7.34 -23.31
N ASN A 4 -39.54 8.55 -23.15
CA ASN A 4 -39.04 9.53 -22.17
C ASN A 4 -39.37 9.17 -20.72
N ARG A 5 -40.41 8.36 -20.50
CA ARG A 5 -40.83 7.95 -19.16
C ARG A 5 -39.90 6.87 -18.59
N LYS A 6 -39.38 5.96 -19.43
CA LYS A 6 -38.37 4.97 -19.02
C LYS A 6 -37.02 5.61 -18.69
N ARG A 7 -36.54 6.57 -19.51
CA ARG A 7 -35.29 7.32 -19.21
C ARG A 7 -35.39 8.15 -17.94
N LEU A 8 -36.55 8.77 -17.66
CA LEU A 8 -36.75 9.54 -16.43
C LEU A 8 -36.73 8.65 -15.18
N PHE A 9 -37.32 7.45 -15.24
CA PHE A 9 -37.25 6.48 -14.14
C PHE A 9 -35.84 5.92 -13.94
N THR A 10 -35.09 5.62 -15.01
CA THR A 10 -33.71 5.13 -14.89
C THR A 10 -32.77 6.20 -14.31
N VAL A 11 -32.96 7.47 -14.67
CA VAL A 11 -32.17 8.58 -14.12
C VAL A 11 -32.52 8.87 -12.65
N LEU A 12 -33.80 8.77 -12.26
CA LEU A 12 -34.20 8.92 -10.85
C LEU A 12 -33.70 7.76 -9.97
N SER A 13 -33.66 6.52 -10.48
CA SER A 13 -33.15 5.36 -9.74
C SER A 13 -31.63 5.42 -9.52
N VAL A 14 -30.87 5.98 -10.47
CA VAL A 14 -29.42 6.17 -10.33
C VAL A 14 -29.09 7.30 -9.35
N ILE A 15 -29.89 8.38 -9.31
CA ILE A 15 -29.68 9.47 -8.35
C ILE A 15 -30.03 9.03 -6.92
N LEU A 16 -31.07 8.20 -6.73
CA LEU A 16 -31.46 7.70 -5.41
C LEU A 16 -30.42 6.72 -4.80
N LEU A 17 -29.75 5.91 -5.63
CA LEU A 17 -28.68 5.01 -5.20
C LEU A 17 -27.38 5.73 -4.84
N VAL A 18 -27.11 6.91 -5.43
CA VAL A 18 -25.92 7.72 -5.09
C VAL A 18 -26.12 8.51 -3.78
N THR A 19 -27.36 8.84 -3.40
CA THR A 19 -27.65 9.60 -2.17
C THR A 19 -27.72 8.77 -0.89
N LEU A 20 -27.79 7.43 -0.98
CA LEU A 20 -27.82 6.53 0.17
C LEU A 20 -26.44 6.02 0.62
N SER A 21 -25.38 6.35 -0.13
CA SER A 21 -24.00 5.91 0.15
C SER A 21 -23.22 6.83 1.10
N CYS A 22 -23.80 7.97 1.52
CA CYS A 22 -23.07 9.00 2.26
C CYS A 22 -23.66 9.37 3.64
N ASN A 23 -24.56 8.57 4.22
CA ASN A 23 -25.05 8.86 5.58
C ASN A 23 -25.31 7.59 6.41
N LEU A 24 -24.30 7.20 7.19
CA LEU A 24 -24.45 6.34 8.39
C LEU A 24 -23.57 6.95 9.51
N PRO A 25 -24.14 7.73 10.45
CA PRO A 25 -23.39 8.20 11.61
C PRO A 25 -23.28 7.06 12.64
N GLY A 26 -22.09 6.46 12.74
CA GLY A 26 -21.71 5.59 13.85
C GLY A 26 -21.47 6.41 15.11
N ARG A 27 -22.20 6.10 16.19
CA ARG A 27 -21.91 6.60 17.54
C ARG A 27 -20.63 5.94 18.07
N SER A 28 -19.58 6.74 18.26
CA SER A 28 -18.47 6.42 19.17
C SER A 28 -18.54 7.39 20.34
N THR A 29 -18.75 6.86 21.55
CA THR A 29 -18.63 7.61 22.80
C THR A 29 -17.35 7.19 23.48
N GLN A 30 -16.35 8.07 23.50
CA GLN A 30 -15.25 8.06 24.48
C GLN A 30 -15.42 9.27 25.40
N PRO A 31 -15.17 9.10 26.71
CA PRO A 31 -14.76 10.21 27.57
C PRO A 31 -13.38 9.97 28.18
N ALA A 32 -12.60 11.05 28.28
CA ALA A 32 -11.46 11.22 29.19
C ALA A 32 -11.68 12.57 29.95
N PRO A 33 -10.92 12.98 30.99
CA PRO A 33 -9.71 12.38 31.57
C PRO A 33 -9.64 12.37 33.15
N THR A 34 -8.48 11.91 33.63
CA THR A 34 -7.84 11.74 34.96
C THR A 34 -7.90 12.95 35.94
N PRO A 35 -7.53 12.85 37.26
CA PRO A 35 -6.13 12.68 37.73
C PRO A 35 -5.91 11.94 39.08
N SER A 36 -4.69 11.45 39.35
CA SER A 36 -3.88 11.79 40.55
C SER A 36 -2.60 10.91 40.68
N LEU A 37 -1.61 11.45 41.39
CA LEU A 37 -0.17 11.16 41.39
C LEU A 37 0.34 10.61 42.75
N LEU A 38 1.41 9.78 42.70
CA LEU A 38 2.51 9.56 43.69
C LEU A 38 2.31 8.54 44.86
N PRO A 39 3.37 8.08 45.57
CA PRO A 39 4.31 6.99 45.18
C PRO A 39 4.63 6.01 46.35
N ALA A 40 5.23 4.82 46.12
CA ALA A 40 5.96 4.10 47.19
C ALA A 40 6.88 2.95 46.72
N THR A 41 8.18 3.17 46.91
CA THR A 41 9.17 2.35 47.65
C THR A 41 9.35 0.84 47.45
N LYS A 42 10.62 0.45 47.23
CA LYS A 42 11.23 -0.89 47.33
C LYS A 42 11.10 -1.51 48.73
N ALA A 43 10.95 -2.83 48.81
CA ALA A 43 11.39 -3.69 49.90
C ALA A 43 11.81 -5.07 49.35
N GLY A 44 12.88 -5.65 49.89
CA GLY A 44 13.49 -6.90 49.42
C GLY A 44 13.19 -8.12 50.31
N GLU A 45 14.00 -9.16 50.07
CA GLU A 45 14.16 -10.47 50.74
C GLU A 45 13.38 -11.68 50.17
N PRO A 46 13.83 -12.94 50.36
CA PRO A 46 15.22 -13.44 50.53
C PRO A 46 15.54 -14.71 49.69
N THR A 47 16.83 -15.00 49.56
CA THR A 47 17.45 -16.14 48.87
C THR A 47 17.49 -17.42 49.73
N LEU A 48 17.14 -18.58 49.17
CA LEU A 48 17.61 -19.90 49.63
C LEU A 48 17.88 -20.82 48.41
N PRO A 49 18.88 -21.73 48.48
CA PRO A 49 19.43 -22.41 47.30
C PRO A 49 18.81 -23.80 47.06
N ALA A 50 18.58 -24.16 45.80
CA ALA A 50 18.23 -25.51 45.38
C ALA A 50 19.14 -25.97 44.22
N THR A 51 19.77 -27.10 44.43
CA THR A 51 20.78 -27.76 43.61
C THR A 51 20.17 -28.30 42.30
N GLN A 52 20.71 -27.91 41.15
CA GLN A 52 20.35 -28.47 39.83
C GLN A 52 21.17 -29.73 39.51
N PRO A 53 20.57 -30.80 38.95
CA PRO A 53 21.31 -31.86 38.25
C PRO A 53 21.82 -31.37 36.88
N PRO A 54 22.91 -31.94 36.34
CA PRO A 54 23.55 -31.41 35.14
C PRO A 54 22.65 -31.54 33.90
N PRO A 55 22.63 -30.55 32.99
CA PRO A 55 21.77 -30.56 31.82
C PRO A 55 22.31 -31.52 30.75
N ILE A 56 21.40 -32.29 30.17
CA ILE A 56 21.58 -33.00 28.92
C ILE A 56 21.72 -31.94 27.82
N GLN A 57 22.82 -31.99 27.06
CA GLN A 57 23.00 -31.14 25.88
C GLN A 57 22.13 -31.68 24.75
N GLU A 58 20.95 -31.08 24.55
CA GLU A 58 20.31 -31.04 23.24
C GLU A 58 21.03 -29.97 22.41
N GLU A 59 21.63 -30.34 21.28
CA GLU A 59 22.04 -29.39 20.25
C GLU A 59 20.78 -28.73 19.68
N THR A 60 20.33 -27.65 20.30
CA THR A 60 19.35 -26.75 19.70
C THR A 60 20.08 -26.00 18.57
N GLN A 61 19.93 -26.46 17.33
CA GLN A 61 20.29 -25.64 16.17
C GLN A 61 19.48 -24.35 16.27
N ALA A 62 20.16 -23.21 16.42
CA ALA A 62 19.51 -21.91 16.52
C ALA A 62 18.75 -21.64 15.22
N ILE A 63 17.43 -21.46 15.33
CA ILE A 63 16.57 -21.08 14.20
C ILE A 63 17.10 -19.72 13.68
N PRO A 64 17.45 -19.61 12.39
CA PRO A 64 17.98 -18.37 11.86
C PRO A 64 16.89 -17.30 11.88
N THR A 65 17.10 -16.24 12.67
CA THR A 65 16.30 -15.02 12.64
C THR A 65 16.87 -14.06 11.61
N ALA A 66 16.00 -13.30 10.93
CA ALA A 66 16.47 -12.25 10.04
C ALA A 66 17.29 -11.21 10.84
N PRO A 67 18.48 -10.80 10.37
CA PRO A 67 19.31 -9.81 11.04
C PRO A 67 18.53 -8.51 11.25
N PRO A 68 18.81 -7.72 12.30
CA PRO A 68 18.13 -6.43 12.51
C PRO A 68 18.41 -5.37 11.41
N GLU A 69 19.37 -5.61 10.51
CA GLU A 69 19.79 -4.70 9.42
C GLU A 69 19.43 -5.25 8.01
N VAL A 70 18.28 -5.90 7.84
CA VAL A 70 17.88 -6.44 6.51
C VAL A 70 17.60 -5.33 5.49
N HIS A 71 17.12 -4.18 5.96
CA HIS A 71 16.79 -3.05 5.11
C HIS A 71 18.01 -2.15 4.87
N GLY A 72 18.13 -1.63 3.64
CA GLY A 72 19.16 -0.66 3.27
C GLY A 72 19.10 0.65 4.07
N ARG A 73 20.03 1.57 3.78
CA ARG A 73 20.07 2.88 4.43
C ARG A 73 18.77 3.64 4.18
N ALA A 74 18.21 4.25 5.23
CA ALA A 74 17.02 5.09 5.11
C ALA A 74 17.22 6.19 4.04
N PHE A 75 16.23 6.37 3.17
CA PHE A 75 16.27 7.35 2.08
C PHE A 75 16.50 8.79 2.59
N ALA A 76 15.78 9.22 3.63
CA ALA A 76 15.96 10.51 4.29
C ALA A 76 15.37 10.51 5.72
N SER A 77 15.77 11.46 6.58
CA SER A 77 15.26 11.64 7.95
C SER A 77 14.33 12.86 8.07
N TYR A 78 13.30 12.76 8.92
CA TYR A 78 12.37 13.86 9.22
C TYR A 78 12.67 14.47 10.61
N PRO A 79 13.03 15.77 10.69
CA PRO A 79 13.19 16.48 11.96
C PRO A 79 11.87 17.11 12.43
N LEU A 80 11.40 16.74 13.63
CA LEU A 80 10.22 17.36 14.24
C LEU A 80 10.51 18.81 14.64
N ILE A 81 9.72 19.76 14.16
CA ILE A 81 9.85 21.18 14.50
C ILE A 81 9.07 21.46 15.79
N ALA A 82 9.77 21.87 16.86
CA ALA A 82 9.13 22.26 18.11
C ALA A 82 8.42 23.62 17.96
N VAL A 83 7.12 23.65 18.25
CA VAL A 83 6.31 24.88 18.30
C VAL A 83 6.02 25.28 19.75
N LYS A 84 6.17 26.58 20.05
CA LYS A 84 5.80 27.15 21.35
C LYS A 84 4.41 27.77 21.25
N MET A 85 3.42 27.11 21.84
CA MET A 85 2.06 27.64 21.98
C MET A 85 1.75 27.88 23.46
N PRO A 86 0.97 28.92 23.81
CA PRO A 86 0.49 29.11 25.18
C PRO A 86 -0.37 27.90 25.59
N ALA A 87 -0.21 27.43 26.83
CA ALA A 87 -0.92 26.26 27.35
C ALA A 87 -2.44 26.48 27.46
N THR A 88 -2.86 27.74 27.54
CA THR A 88 -4.27 28.14 27.62
C THR A 88 -4.51 29.37 26.75
N PHE A 89 -5.64 29.37 26.04
CA PHE A 89 -6.16 30.55 25.35
C PHE A 89 -7.09 31.30 26.31
N SER A 90 -6.80 32.57 26.60
CA SER A 90 -7.58 33.41 27.52
C SER A 90 -8.65 34.27 26.85
N GLY A 91 -8.80 34.16 25.52
CA GLY A 91 -9.89 34.79 24.77
C GLY A 91 -11.11 33.88 24.63
N GLY A 92 -12.23 34.42 24.13
CA GLY A 92 -13.43 33.63 23.81
C GLY A 92 -14.73 34.42 23.91
N TYR A 93 -15.84 33.75 23.64
CA TYR A 93 -17.21 34.25 23.80
C TYR A 93 -18.05 33.20 24.53
N ALA A 94 -19.18 33.61 25.10
CA ALA A 94 -20.16 32.69 25.68
C ALA A 94 -21.22 32.29 24.65
N LEU A 95 -21.74 31.07 24.78
CA LEU A 95 -22.88 30.59 24.00
C LEU A 95 -24.16 30.67 24.84
N PRO A 96 -25.31 31.04 24.24
CA PRO A 96 -25.50 31.44 22.84
C PRO A 96 -24.86 32.79 22.52
N LEU A 97 -24.29 32.91 21.32
CA LEU A 97 -23.58 34.11 20.87
C LEU A 97 -24.56 35.26 20.60
N ASP A 98 -24.34 36.40 21.26
CA ASP A 98 -25.03 37.65 20.96
C ASP A 98 -24.49 38.25 19.64
N LEU A 99 -25.26 38.12 18.57
CA LEU A 99 -24.88 38.60 17.24
C LEU A 99 -24.61 40.11 17.18
N SER A 100 -25.18 40.90 18.10
CA SER A 100 -24.93 42.35 18.16
C SER A 100 -23.50 42.70 18.61
N THR A 101 -22.81 41.75 19.24
CA THR A 101 -21.42 41.90 19.70
C THR A 101 -20.39 41.47 18.65
N VAL A 102 -20.84 40.87 17.53
CA VAL A 102 -19.97 40.37 16.47
C VAL A 102 -19.54 41.52 15.55
N GLN A 103 -18.23 41.75 15.45
CA GLN A 103 -17.67 42.76 14.56
C GLN A 103 -17.67 42.28 13.09
N GLY A 104 -17.97 43.19 12.15
CA GLY A 104 -17.97 42.89 10.71
C GLY A 104 -19.16 42.05 10.22
N PHE A 105 -20.20 41.90 11.04
CA PHE A 105 -21.38 41.10 10.72
C PHE A 105 -22.19 41.67 9.53
N ASP A 106 -22.12 42.98 9.31
CA ASP A 106 -22.74 43.69 8.18
C ASP A 106 -22.15 43.31 6.81
N LYS A 107 -20.97 42.69 6.80
CA LYS A 107 -20.26 42.27 5.58
C LYS A 107 -20.57 40.86 5.12
N VAL A 108 -21.37 40.12 5.89
CA VAL A 108 -21.68 38.71 5.60
C VAL A 108 -23.18 38.56 5.45
N SER A 109 -23.61 37.94 4.35
CA SER A 109 -25.02 37.58 4.16
C SER A 109 -25.21 36.11 4.56
N LEU A 110 -25.99 35.88 5.61
CA LEU A 110 -26.30 34.54 6.13
C LEU A 110 -27.81 34.31 6.10
N SER A 111 -28.21 33.09 5.75
CA SER A 111 -29.61 32.64 5.86
C SER A 111 -30.04 32.52 7.33
N GLU A 112 -31.34 32.55 7.60
CA GLU A 112 -31.88 32.38 8.96
C GLU A 112 -31.38 31.10 9.65
N GLY A 113 -31.25 30.00 8.91
CA GLY A 113 -30.69 28.75 9.42
C GLY A 113 -29.21 28.88 9.82
N GLN A 114 -28.41 29.58 9.00
CA GLN A 114 -27.00 29.83 9.32
C GLN A 114 -26.84 30.77 10.51
N LEU A 115 -27.71 31.76 10.66
CA LEU A 115 -27.77 32.64 11.84
C LEU A 115 -28.06 31.85 13.11
N SER A 116 -29.04 30.94 13.06
CA SER A 116 -29.38 30.07 14.19
C SER A 116 -28.19 29.19 14.60
N LEU A 117 -27.47 28.62 13.62
CA LEU A 117 -26.25 27.84 13.86
C LEU A 117 -25.13 28.69 14.45
N LEU A 118 -24.92 29.91 13.96
CA LEU A 118 -23.91 30.83 14.47
C LEU A 118 -24.19 31.24 15.93
N THR A 119 -25.46 31.53 16.27
CA THR A 119 -25.86 31.84 17.65
C THR A 119 -25.66 30.64 18.58
N GLN A 120 -26.00 29.43 18.13
CA GLN A 120 -25.91 28.24 18.98
C GLN A 120 -24.48 27.73 19.16
N ASN A 121 -23.67 27.74 18.09
CA ASN A 121 -22.37 27.09 18.05
C ASN A 121 -21.19 28.08 18.09
N GLY A 122 -21.43 29.37 17.83
CA GLY A 122 -20.39 30.38 17.70
C GLY A 122 -19.61 30.32 16.38
N PHE A 123 -19.96 29.40 15.50
CA PHE A 123 -19.46 29.32 14.13
C PHE A 123 -20.52 28.74 13.19
N VAL A 124 -20.37 29.03 11.90
CA VAL A 124 -21.15 28.42 10.82
C VAL A 124 -20.26 28.28 9.58
N VAL A 125 -20.45 27.19 8.83
CA VAL A 125 -19.76 26.99 7.55
C VAL A 125 -20.74 27.32 6.42
N ALA A 126 -20.42 28.33 5.61
CA ALA A 126 -21.11 28.60 4.37
C ALA A 126 -20.37 27.91 3.23
N ALA A 127 -21.08 27.07 2.47
CA ALA A 127 -20.50 26.45 1.28
C ALA A 127 -20.19 27.55 0.24
N PRO A 128 -19.01 27.52 -0.40
CA PRO A 128 -18.72 28.46 -1.49
C PRO A 128 -19.63 28.20 -2.68
N THR A 129 -19.82 29.21 -3.53
CA THR A 129 -20.54 28.99 -4.80
C THR A 129 -19.70 28.05 -5.67
N PRO A 130 -20.26 26.95 -6.20
CA PRO A 130 -19.50 26.04 -7.04
C PRO A 130 -18.84 26.77 -8.22
N GLY A 131 -17.52 26.60 -8.35
CA GLY A 131 -16.72 27.20 -9.43
C GLY A 131 -16.22 28.62 -9.19
N GLU A 132 -16.62 29.26 -8.08
CA GLU A 132 -16.15 30.61 -7.69
C GLU A 132 -14.67 30.60 -7.30
N TYR A 133 -14.27 29.63 -6.46
CA TYR A 133 -12.89 29.41 -6.07
C TYR A 133 -12.49 27.98 -6.43
N ARG A 134 -11.32 27.86 -7.06
CA ARG A 134 -10.69 26.57 -7.39
C ARG A 134 -9.62 26.19 -6.38
N GLU A 135 -9.06 27.18 -5.70
CA GLU A 135 -7.87 27.04 -4.85
C GLU A 135 -8.04 27.89 -3.59
N PHE A 136 -7.55 27.41 -2.44
CA PHE A 136 -7.65 28.14 -1.16
C PHE A 136 -7.06 29.55 -1.23
N TYR A 137 -5.95 29.74 -1.96
CA TYR A 137 -5.29 31.05 -2.04
C TYR A 137 -6.20 32.12 -2.67
N GLN A 138 -7.16 31.74 -3.52
CA GLN A 138 -8.07 32.69 -4.16
C GLN A 138 -9.04 33.30 -3.14
N VAL A 139 -9.46 32.51 -2.15
CA VAL A 139 -10.29 32.99 -1.03
C VAL A 139 -9.50 34.02 -0.21
N TYR A 140 -8.26 33.68 0.16
CA TYR A 140 -7.42 34.58 0.96
C TYR A 140 -7.01 35.85 0.21
N GLU A 141 -6.73 35.75 -1.09
CA GLU A 141 -6.39 36.90 -1.91
C GLU A 141 -7.59 37.84 -2.09
N THR A 142 -8.81 37.30 -2.18
CA THR A 142 -10.02 38.13 -2.21
C THR A 142 -10.19 38.90 -0.89
N MET A 143 -10.02 38.22 0.24
CA MET A 143 -10.08 38.84 1.58
C MET A 143 -8.99 39.90 1.80
N ARG A 144 -7.86 39.82 1.10
CA ARG A 144 -6.78 40.81 1.21
C ARG A 144 -7.20 42.22 0.78
N TYR A 145 -8.06 42.32 -0.24
CA TYR A 145 -8.53 43.62 -0.75
C TYR A 145 -9.73 44.15 0.05
N ASP A 146 -10.39 43.28 0.82
CA ASP A 146 -11.42 43.62 1.79
C ASP A 146 -10.81 43.76 3.19
N PHE A 147 -10.08 44.86 3.41
CA PHE A 147 -9.21 45.18 4.58
C PHE A 147 -9.84 45.06 5.99
N GLU A 148 -11.09 44.67 6.12
CA GLU A 148 -11.83 44.66 7.38
C GLU A 148 -12.32 43.26 7.80
N GLN A 149 -11.97 42.19 7.06
CA GLN A 149 -12.29 40.82 7.45
C GLN A 149 -11.05 40.08 7.97
N PRO A 150 -11.08 39.50 9.18
CA PRO A 150 -9.98 38.66 9.66
C PRO A 150 -9.93 37.35 8.86
N ALA A 151 -8.74 37.01 8.36
CA ALA A 151 -8.51 35.74 7.68
C ALA A 151 -8.31 34.61 8.70
N PHE A 152 -9.13 33.57 8.60
CA PHE A 152 -8.92 32.31 9.33
C PHE A 152 -8.27 31.29 8.40
N ILE A 153 -6.98 31.03 8.61
CA ILE A 153 -6.20 30.12 7.78
C ILE A 153 -6.13 28.76 8.47
N THR A 154 -6.68 27.73 7.82
CA THR A 154 -6.57 26.35 8.30
C THR A 154 -5.34 25.66 7.71
N THR A 155 -4.92 24.58 8.38
CA THR A 155 -3.89 23.67 7.88
C THR A 155 -4.26 23.08 6.52
N ASP A 156 -5.54 23.03 6.15
CA ASP A 156 -6.00 22.48 4.87
C ASP A 156 -5.42 23.23 3.68
N SER A 157 -5.20 24.54 3.79
CA SER A 157 -4.56 25.33 2.73
C SER A 157 -3.12 24.88 2.47
N VAL A 158 -2.38 24.52 3.52
CA VAL A 158 -1.01 24.01 3.43
C VAL A 158 -1.03 22.56 2.96
N PHE A 159 -1.91 21.72 3.50
CA PHE A 159 -2.06 20.33 3.08
C PHE A 159 -2.48 20.19 1.62
N HIS A 160 -3.34 21.09 1.13
CA HIS A 160 -3.73 21.15 -0.27
C HIS A 160 -2.55 21.44 -1.19
N ILE A 161 -1.75 22.47 -0.86
CA ILE A 161 -0.52 22.77 -1.61
C ILE A 161 0.45 21.58 -1.54
N TYR A 162 0.62 20.98 -0.37
CA TYR A 162 1.45 19.78 -0.20
C TYR A 162 0.96 18.64 -1.08
N HIS A 163 -0.35 18.39 -1.13
CA HIS A 163 -0.95 17.36 -1.98
C HIS A 163 -0.72 17.63 -3.47
N LEU A 164 -0.85 18.88 -3.94
CA LEU A 164 -0.55 19.24 -5.33
C LEU A 164 0.92 19.02 -5.69
N ILE A 165 1.83 19.40 -4.80
CA ILE A 165 3.28 19.17 -4.98
C ILE A 165 3.57 17.67 -5.00
N PHE A 166 3.01 16.93 -4.06
CA PHE A 166 3.12 15.48 -3.96
C PHE A 166 2.63 14.79 -5.23
N ASP A 167 1.42 15.10 -5.71
CA ASP A 167 0.83 14.52 -6.93
C ASP A 167 1.69 14.81 -8.17
N LYS A 168 2.17 16.05 -8.31
CA LYS A 168 3.05 16.42 -9.42
C LYS A 168 4.38 15.69 -9.35
N MET A 169 5.01 15.66 -8.18
CA MET A 169 6.29 14.98 -7.95
C MET A 169 6.15 13.48 -8.24
N LEU A 170 5.13 12.82 -7.69
CA LEU A 170 4.89 11.40 -7.88
C LEU A 170 4.70 11.08 -9.37
N ARG A 171 3.83 11.82 -10.07
CA ARG A 171 3.63 11.65 -11.51
C ARG A 171 4.92 11.81 -12.32
N ASP A 172 5.76 12.78 -11.97
CA ASP A 172 7.03 13.00 -12.65
C ASP A 172 8.01 11.84 -12.43
N LEU A 173 8.10 11.34 -11.18
CA LEU A 173 8.93 10.18 -10.82
C LEU A 173 8.44 8.92 -11.53
N GLU A 174 7.13 8.66 -11.51
CA GLU A 174 6.52 7.53 -12.18
C GLU A 174 6.84 7.55 -13.67
N THR A 175 6.58 8.68 -14.32
CA THR A 175 6.77 8.82 -15.77
C THR A 175 8.23 8.76 -16.19
N SER A 176 9.11 9.46 -15.46
CA SER A 176 10.51 9.69 -15.90
C SER A 176 11.48 8.65 -15.35
N HIS A 177 11.12 7.94 -14.27
CA HIS A 177 12.04 7.07 -13.56
C HIS A 177 11.49 5.69 -13.24
N PHE A 178 10.26 5.55 -12.75
CA PHE A 178 9.75 4.23 -12.33
C PHE A 178 9.28 3.39 -13.52
N ILE A 179 8.53 3.96 -14.46
CA ILE A 179 8.07 3.22 -15.66
C ILE A 179 9.26 2.61 -16.42
N PRO A 180 10.30 3.37 -16.81
CA PRO A 180 11.42 2.79 -17.54
C PRO A 180 12.16 1.70 -16.74
N LYS A 181 12.33 1.88 -15.42
CA LYS A 181 12.98 0.87 -14.58
C LYS A 181 12.12 -0.39 -14.44
N LEU A 182 10.82 -0.23 -14.31
CA LEU A 182 9.87 -1.33 -14.18
C LEU A 182 9.82 -2.17 -15.46
N GLU A 183 9.89 -1.53 -16.62
CA GLU A 183 10.01 -2.20 -17.92
C GLU A 183 11.28 -3.05 -18.01
N VAL A 184 12.44 -2.46 -17.68
CA VAL A 184 13.74 -3.16 -17.69
C VAL A 184 13.78 -4.30 -16.66
N LEU A 185 13.30 -4.06 -15.44
CA LEU A 185 13.22 -5.05 -14.38
C LEU A 185 12.32 -6.23 -14.77
N THR A 186 11.12 -5.94 -15.28
CA THR A 186 10.14 -6.97 -15.67
C THR A 186 10.66 -7.82 -16.81
N ALA A 187 11.30 -7.22 -17.82
CA ALA A 187 11.94 -7.97 -18.91
C ALA A 187 13.03 -8.92 -18.37
N ALA A 188 13.93 -8.41 -17.54
CA ALA A 188 15.03 -9.19 -16.97
C ALA A 188 14.54 -10.36 -16.10
N LEU A 189 13.49 -10.13 -15.29
CA LEU A 189 12.88 -11.16 -14.45
C LEU A 189 12.13 -12.20 -15.27
N LEU A 190 11.41 -11.80 -16.32
CA LEU A 190 10.76 -12.74 -17.24
C LEU A 190 11.79 -13.68 -17.89
N ASP A 191 12.87 -13.12 -18.44
CA ASP A 191 13.92 -13.91 -19.09
C ASP A 191 14.60 -14.85 -18.09
N THR A 192 14.88 -14.36 -16.87
CA THR A 192 15.53 -15.15 -15.82
C THR A 192 14.63 -16.27 -15.31
N SER A 193 13.35 -16.00 -15.05
CA SER A 193 12.37 -17.02 -14.65
C SER A 193 12.16 -18.04 -15.75
N TYR A 194 12.18 -17.64 -17.02
CA TYR A 194 12.09 -18.59 -18.12
C TYR A 194 13.34 -19.49 -18.21
N ALA A 195 14.54 -18.94 -18.00
CA ALA A 195 15.76 -19.73 -17.92
C ALA A 195 15.80 -20.67 -16.69
N GLN A 196 15.20 -20.29 -15.56
CA GLN A 196 14.98 -21.19 -14.42
C GLN A 196 14.04 -22.34 -14.82
N TYR A 197 12.88 -22.02 -15.41
CA TYR A 197 11.91 -23.01 -15.88
C TYR A 197 12.56 -24.04 -16.83
N GLN A 198 13.30 -23.60 -17.84
CA GLN A 198 13.95 -24.52 -18.79
C GLN A 198 14.95 -25.48 -18.11
N ARG A 199 15.64 -25.04 -17.05
CA ARG A 199 16.56 -25.89 -16.27
C ARG A 199 15.84 -26.86 -15.33
N LEU A 200 14.62 -26.53 -14.92
CA LEU A 200 13.82 -27.30 -13.97
C LEU A 200 12.78 -28.21 -14.66
N LYS A 201 12.73 -28.23 -16.00
CA LYS A 201 11.89 -29.17 -16.76
C LYS A 201 12.17 -30.62 -16.34
N GLY A 202 11.10 -31.37 -16.07
CA GLY A 202 11.15 -32.75 -15.59
C GLY A 202 11.46 -32.91 -14.10
N THR A 203 11.59 -31.81 -13.35
CA THR A 203 11.79 -31.83 -11.89
C THR A 203 10.50 -31.46 -11.15
N PRO A 204 10.39 -31.72 -9.83
CA PRO A 204 9.26 -31.26 -9.02
C PRO A 204 9.03 -29.74 -9.04
N LEU A 205 10.05 -28.95 -9.40
CA LEU A 205 9.98 -27.48 -9.47
C LEU A 205 9.57 -26.95 -10.86
N GLU A 206 9.27 -27.81 -11.83
CA GLU A 206 8.87 -27.40 -13.18
C GLU A 206 7.64 -26.48 -13.16
N GLU A 207 6.57 -26.91 -12.51
CA GLU A 207 5.31 -26.18 -12.43
C GLU A 207 5.42 -24.89 -11.57
N PRO A 208 6.05 -24.90 -10.38
CA PRO A 208 6.39 -23.66 -9.67
C PRO A 208 7.12 -22.64 -10.55
N ALA A 209 8.14 -23.07 -11.28
CA ALA A 209 8.92 -22.19 -12.16
C ALA A 209 8.06 -21.66 -13.32
N LEU A 210 7.24 -22.50 -13.95
CA LEU A 210 6.35 -22.10 -15.04
C LEU A 210 5.32 -21.04 -14.61
N ARG A 211 4.77 -21.15 -13.38
CA ARG A 211 3.85 -20.14 -12.85
C ARG A 211 4.52 -18.80 -12.57
N ASN A 212 5.81 -18.79 -12.23
CA ASN A 212 6.57 -17.54 -12.13
C ASN A 212 6.82 -16.92 -13.51
N VAL A 213 7.06 -17.73 -14.54
CA VAL A 213 7.11 -17.25 -15.93
C VAL A 213 5.78 -16.58 -16.31
N ALA A 214 4.64 -17.22 -16.00
CA ALA A 214 3.32 -16.63 -16.25
C ALA A 214 3.12 -15.31 -15.47
N PHE A 215 3.53 -15.26 -14.20
CA PHE A 215 3.44 -14.06 -13.36
C PHE A 215 4.17 -12.85 -13.98
N PHE A 216 5.41 -13.04 -14.44
CA PHE A 216 6.15 -11.97 -15.11
C PHE A 216 5.68 -11.70 -16.54
N ALA A 217 5.14 -12.70 -17.23
CA ALA A 217 4.57 -12.52 -18.57
C ALA A 217 3.32 -11.63 -18.55
N VAL A 218 2.47 -11.74 -17.52
CA VAL A 218 1.33 -10.84 -17.30
C VAL A 218 1.82 -9.40 -17.15
N ALA A 219 2.78 -9.17 -16.25
CA ALA A 219 3.35 -7.84 -16.04
C ALA A 219 3.99 -7.25 -17.30
N ALA A 220 4.76 -8.06 -18.05
CA ALA A 220 5.37 -7.65 -19.30
C ALA A 220 4.32 -7.23 -20.34
N ASN A 221 3.22 -7.97 -20.43
CA ASN A 221 2.12 -7.65 -21.33
C ASN A 221 1.36 -6.38 -20.91
N LEU A 222 1.08 -6.21 -19.62
CA LEU A 222 0.44 -5.00 -19.08
C LEU A 222 1.28 -3.75 -19.36
N LEU A 223 2.61 -3.84 -19.29
CA LEU A 223 3.53 -2.76 -19.66
C LEU A 223 3.61 -2.50 -21.18
N GLY A 224 3.13 -3.43 -22.00
CA GLY A 224 3.23 -3.34 -23.46
C GLY A 224 4.62 -3.66 -23.99
N LEU A 225 5.40 -4.47 -23.26
CA LEU A 225 6.72 -4.91 -23.72
C LEU A 225 6.59 -5.78 -24.97
N GLN A 226 7.57 -5.68 -25.87
CA GLN A 226 7.60 -6.46 -27.11
C GLN A 226 8.17 -7.88 -26.92
N ASN A 227 8.35 -8.31 -25.67
CA ASN A 227 8.82 -9.65 -25.34
C ASN A 227 7.72 -10.68 -25.65
N PRO A 228 8.02 -11.75 -26.41
CA PRO A 228 7.05 -12.79 -26.65
C PRO A 228 6.75 -13.51 -25.34
N ILE A 229 5.47 -13.70 -25.03
CA ILE A 229 5.06 -14.57 -23.92
C ILE A 229 5.51 -16.00 -24.27
N PRO A 230 6.28 -16.68 -23.41
CA PRO A 230 6.67 -18.06 -23.66
C PRO A 230 5.44 -18.96 -23.86
N ALA A 231 5.50 -19.85 -24.86
CA ALA A 231 4.35 -20.63 -25.28
C ALA A 231 3.78 -21.48 -24.15
N GLU A 232 4.64 -22.02 -23.29
CA GLU A 232 4.25 -22.83 -22.12
C GLU A 232 3.45 -22.03 -21.09
N ALA A 233 3.67 -20.72 -20.97
CA ALA A 233 2.99 -19.85 -20.03
C ALA A 233 1.78 -19.09 -20.63
N ALA A 234 1.64 -19.09 -21.96
CA ALA A 234 0.69 -18.25 -22.69
C ALA A 234 -0.77 -18.50 -22.28
N GLY A 235 -1.15 -19.74 -22.00
CA GLY A 235 -2.51 -20.07 -21.56
C GLY A 235 -2.87 -19.42 -20.23
N MET A 236 -2.01 -19.58 -19.21
CA MET A 236 -2.24 -19.01 -17.87
C MET A 236 -2.16 -17.48 -17.90
N ALA A 237 -1.12 -16.92 -18.53
CA ALA A 237 -0.95 -15.48 -18.62
C ALA A 237 -2.11 -14.81 -19.40
N GLY A 238 -2.55 -15.40 -20.51
CA GLY A 238 -3.68 -14.88 -21.29
C GLY A 238 -5.00 -14.92 -20.51
N ALA A 239 -5.25 -15.97 -19.73
CA ALA A 239 -6.44 -16.05 -18.88
C ALA A 239 -6.42 -14.99 -17.76
N GLU A 240 -5.27 -14.76 -17.15
CA GLU A 240 -5.09 -13.72 -16.12
C GLU A 240 -5.31 -12.32 -16.71
N LEU A 241 -4.70 -12.02 -17.86
CA LEU A 241 -4.88 -10.75 -18.57
C LEU A 241 -6.35 -10.50 -18.94
N ALA A 242 -7.08 -11.54 -19.37
CA ALA A 242 -8.50 -11.42 -19.67
C ALA A 242 -9.33 -11.02 -18.44
N LEU A 243 -9.00 -11.53 -17.25
CA LEU A 243 -9.65 -11.14 -16.00
C LEU A 243 -9.31 -9.70 -15.60
N ILE A 244 -8.04 -9.32 -15.74
CA ILE A 244 -7.57 -7.95 -15.48
C ILE A 244 -8.29 -6.95 -16.38
N GLU A 245 -8.43 -7.22 -17.69
CA GLU A 245 -9.12 -6.32 -18.61
C GLU A 245 -10.65 -6.30 -18.42
N ALA A 246 -11.24 -7.41 -17.96
CA ALA A 246 -12.67 -7.49 -17.72
C ALA A 246 -13.13 -6.70 -16.48
N HIS A 247 -12.24 -6.48 -15.50
CA HIS A 247 -12.53 -5.76 -14.24
C HIS A 247 -13.74 -6.32 -13.46
N ALA A 248 -14.03 -7.62 -13.59
CA ALA A 248 -15.28 -8.23 -13.15
C ALA A 248 -15.34 -8.58 -11.64
N GLY A 249 -14.70 -7.78 -10.79
CA GLY A 249 -14.67 -8.00 -9.33
C GLY A 249 -13.90 -9.26 -8.93
N PHE A 250 -14.42 -10.01 -7.97
CA PHE A 250 -13.73 -11.15 -7.36
C PHE A 250 -13.70 -12.39 -8.26
N ASN A 251 -12.52 -12.94 -8.52
CA ASN A 251 -12.37 -14.23 -9.19
C ASN A 251 -11.09 -14.97 -8.73
N LYS A 252 -11.01 -16.27 -9.01
CA LYS A 252 -9.80 -17.07 -8.78
C LYS A 252 -8.75 -16.69 -9.81
N SER A 253 -7.51 -16.46 -9.37
CA SER A 253 -6.39 -16.24 -10.29
C SER A 253 -6.02 -17.56 -11.00
N PRO A 254 -6.00 -17.61 -12.35
CA PRO A 254 -5.53 -18.77 -13.10
C PRO A 254 -4.09 -19.18 -12.77
N ILE A 255 -3.23 -18.22 -12.39
CA ILE A 255 -1.83 -18.47 -12.08
C ILE A 255 -1.65 -19.03 -10.66
N TRP A 256 -2.55 -18.71 -9.71
CA TRP A 256 -2.51 -19.29 -8.35
C TRP A 256 -3.42 -20.51 -8.19
N ASP A 257 -4.44 -20.67 -9.02
CA ASP A 257 -5.40 -21.76 -8.86
C ASP A 257 -4.76 -23.12 -9.14
N ARG A 258 -5.02 -24.08 -8.27
CA ARG A 258 -4.61 -25.47 -8.44
C ARG A 258 -5.78 -26.39 -8.08
N THR A 259 -5.84 -27.53 -8.73
CA THR A 259 -6.93 -28.50 -8.52
C THR A 259 -6.85 -29.20 -7.17
N ASP A 260 -5.67 -29.27 -6.57
CA ASP A 260 -5.43 -29.91 -5.27
C ASP A 260 -5.73 -28.98 -4.07
N LEU A 261 -5.93 -27.68 -4.30
CA LEU A 261 -6.26 -26.73 -3.24
C LEU A 261 -7.74 -26.77 -2.87
N PRO A 262 -8.07 -26.83 -1.55
CA PRO A 262 -9.42 -26.59 -1.05
C PRO A 262 -9.96 -25.21 -1.47
N GLU A 263 -11.29 -25.09 -1.59
CA GLU A 263 -11.94 -23.85 -2.06
C GLU A 263 -11.63 -22.62 -1.19
N ASP A 264 -11.48 -22.80 0.12
CA ASP A 264 -11.11 -21.75 1.09
C ASP A 264 -9.63 -21.36 1.05
N GLN A 265 -8.80 -22.12 0.32
CA GLN A 265 -7.37 -21.85 0.15
C GLN A 265 -7.04 -21.25 -1.22
N LYS A 266 -7.97 -21.29 -2.18
CA LYS A 266 -7.79 -20.66 -3.50
C LYS A 266 -7.65 -19.15 -3.35
N LEU A 267 -6.67 -18.56 -4.04
CA LEU A 267 -6.47 -17.11 -4.04
C LEU A 267 -7.60 -16.44 -4.83
N ILE A 268 -8.34 -15.55 -4.15
CA ILE A 268 -9.39 -14.74 -4.76
C ILE A 268 -8.87 -13.32 -4.92
N GLU A 269 -8.71 -12.87 -6.17
CA GLU A 269 -8.30 -11.51 -6.51
C GLU A 269 -9.52 -10.65 -6.86
N ASP A 270 -9.48 -9.37 -6.50
CA ASP A 270 -10.46 -8.36 -6.91
C ASP A 270 -9.98 -7.62 -8.15
N TYR A 271 -10.41 -8.10 -9.32
CA TYR A 271 -10.05 -7.52 -10.60
C TYR A 271 -10.65 -6.13 -10.85
N SER A 272 -11.61 -5.68 -10.02
CA SER A 272 -12.11 -4.30 -10.10
C SER A 272 -11.06 -3.26 -9.67
N GLN A 273 -10.02 -3.69 -8.93
CA GLN A 273 -8.94 -2.82 -8.50
C GLN A 273 -8.01 -2.37 -9.64
N TYR A 274 -8.07 -3.03 -10.79
CA TYR A 274 -7.21 -2.74 -11.94
C TYR A 274 -7.73 -1.59 -12.83
N ILE A 275 -8.85 -0.95 -12.47
CA ILE A 275 -9.39 0.21 -13.20
C ILE A 275 -8.52 1.45 -12.89
N PRO A 276 -7.81 2.02 -13.88
CA PRO A 276 -7.02 3.23 -13.65
C PRO A 276 -7.88 4.40 -13.18
N ARG A 277 -7.39 5.15 -12.19
CA ARG A 277 -8.10 6.27 -11.55
C ARG A 277 -7.16 7.44 -11.24
N GLY A 278 -7.72 8.62 -10.98
CA GLY A 278 -6.93 9.82 -10.68
C GLY A 278 -5.96 10.18 -11.81
N HIS A 279 -4.72 10.55 -11.47
CA HIS A 279 -3.72 10.96 -12.46
C HIS A 279 -3.29 9.84 -13.39
N TYR A 280 -3.53 8.57 -13.06
CA TYR A 280 -3.19 7.44 -13.92
C TYR A 280 -3.99 7.41 -15.23
N THR A 281 -5.12 8.11 -15.29
CA THR A 281 -5.94 8.22 -16.51
C THR A 281 -5.36 9.18 -17.56
N ARG A 282 -4.29 9.92 -17.23
CA ARG A 282 -3.75 11.00 -18.08
C ARG A 282 -2.98 10.52 -19.31
N SER A 283 -2.49 9.29 -19.33
CA SER A 283 -1.78 8.71 -20.48
C SER A 283 -1.88 7.19 -20.48
N GLU A 284 -1.73 6.56 -21.65
CA GLU A 284 -1.70 5.09 -21.73
C GLU A 284 -0.54 4.50 -20.92
N ALA A 285 0.63 5.16 -20.91
CA ALA A 285 1.79 4.69 -20.13
C ALA A 285 1.46 4.63 -18.64
N LEU A 286 0.76 5.64 -18.09
CA LEU A 286 0.34 5.63 -16.69
C LEU A 286 -0.76 4.61 -16.40
N GLN A 287 -1.67 4.35 -17.35
CA GLN A 287 -2.67 3.29 -17.21
C GLN A 287 -2.02 1.90 -17.16
N ARG A 288 -1.04 1.65 -18.05
CA ARG A 288 -0.23 0.42 -18.06
C ARG A 288 0.55 0.25 -16.77
N TYR A 289 1.26 1.29 -16.34
CA TYR A 289 1.99 1.33 -15.08
C TYR A 289 1.08 1.01 -13.88
N PHE A 290 -0.09 1.66 -13.79
CA PHE A 290 -1.05 1.41 -12.73
C PHE A 290 -1.44 -0.07 -12.67
N LYS A 291 -1.89 -0.66 -13.77
CA LYS A 291 -2.29 -2.07 -13.82
C LYS A 291 -1.14 -3.00 -13.40
N THR A 292 0.08 -2.73 -13.85
CA THR A 292 1.26 -3.53 -13.48
C THR A 292 1.63 -3.40 -12.01
N MET A 293 1.59 -2.19 -11.45
CA MET A 293 1.85 -1.99 -10.02
C MET A 293 0.75 -2.58 -9.15
N MET A 294 -0.50 -2.58 -9.61
CA MET A 294 -1.59 -3.30 -8.95
C MET A 294 -1.35 -4.82 -8.97
N TRP A 295 -0.90 -5.37 -10.11
CA TRP A 295 -0.53 -6.78 -10.22
C TRP A 295 0.60 -7.17 -9.26
N TYR A 296 1.70 -6.41 -9.24
CA TYR A 296 2.82 -6.70 -8.35
C TYR A 296 2.52 -6.43 -6.88
N GLY A 297 1.71 -5.42 -6.57
CA GLY A 297 1.42 -5.02 -5.20
C GLY A 297 0.33 -5.83 -4.50
N ARG A 298 -0.53 -6.56 -5.24
CA ARG A 298 -1.67 -7.28 -4.66
C ARG A 298 -1.48 -8.80 -4.62
N LEU A 299 -0.72 -9.35 -5.56
CA LEU A 299 -0.52 -10.79 -5.62
C LEU A 299 0.58 -11.21 -4.64
N THR A 300 0.18 -11.88 -3.57
CA THR A 300 1.08 -12.34 -2.52
C THR A 300 1.45 -13.82 -2.70
N PHE A 301 2.70 -14.16 -2.44
CA PHE A 301 3.15 -15.55 -2.29
C PHE A 301 3.00 -15.96 -0.83
N ARG A 302 2.00 -16.78 -0.54
CA ARG A 302 1.59 -17.08 0.83
C ARG A 302 2.44 -18.21 1.40
N LEU A 303 2.88 -18.08 2.64
CA LEU A 303 3.55 -19.14 3.40
C LEU A 303 2.53 -20.18 3.92
N ARG A 304 1.69 -20.70 3.04
CA ARG A 304 0.61 -21.66 3.35
C ARG A 304 0.95 -23.09 2.94
N ASP A 305 1.67 -23.24 1.84
CA ASP A 305 2.07 -24.54 1.33
C ASP A 305 3.43 -24.48 0.62
N GLY A 306 4.02 -25.67 0.42
CA GLY A 306 5.36 -25.80 -0.14
C GLY A 306 5.50 -25.24 -1.56
N PHE A 307 4.45 -25.30 -2.38
CA PHE A 307 4.51 -24.86 -3.76
C PHE A 307 4.58 -23.34 -3.89
N GLU A 308 3.75 -22.59 -3.14
CA GLU A 308 3.85 -21.12 -3.12
C GLU A 308 5.18 -20.66 -2.51
N THR A 309 5.67 -21.38 -1.50
CA THR A 309 6.99 -21.14 -0.89
C THR A 309 8.14 -21.41 -1.87
N GLN A 310 8.07 -22.48 -2.65
CA GLN A 310 9.03 -22.75 -3.72
C GLN A 310 9.00 -21.68 -4.81
N ARG A 311 7.80 -21.21 -5.18
CA ARG A 311 7.64 -20.10 -6.12
C ARG A 311 8.29 -18.82 -5.59
N SER A 312 8.10 -18.46 -4.32
CA SER A 312 8.73 -17.26 -3.74
C SER A 312 10.25 -17.40 -3.67
N LEU A 313 10.78 -18.57 -3.29
CA LEU A 313 12.22 -18.85 -3.30
C LEU A 313 12.83 -18.72 -4.70
N LEU A 314 12.17 -19.27 -5.74
CA LEU A 314 12.61 -19.13 -7.13
C LEU A 314 12.58 -17.67 -7.59
N LEU A 315 11.56 -16.90 -7.20
CA LEU A 315 11.45 -15.46 -7.50
C LEU A 315 12.57 -14.67 -6.84
N VAL A 316 12.82 -14.89 -5.54
CA VAL A 316 13.89 -14.23 -4.79
C VAL A 316 15.26 -14.57 -5.40
N GLN A 317 15.47 -15.83 -5.79
CA GLN A 317 16.68 -16.24 -6.50
C GLN A 317 16.81 -15.52 -7.84
N ALA A 318 15.71 -15.44 -8.62
CA ALA A 318 15.70 -14.76 -9.91
C ALA A 318 16.06 -13.27 -9.74
N LEU A 319 15.44 -12.58 -8.80
CA LEU A 319 15.72 -11.17 -8.52
C LEU A 319 17.17 -10.92 -8.13
N ARG A 320 17.73 -11.77 -7.26
CA ARG A 320 19.12 -11.61 -6.77
C ARG A 320 20.19 -11.91 -7.83
N ASN A 321 19.89 -12.73 -8.82
CA ASN A 321 20.85 -13.17 -9.83
C ASN A 321 20.61 -12.59 -11.23
N SER A 322 19.49 -11.90 -11.44
CA SER A 322 19.16 -11.32 -12.74
C SER A 322 19.94 -10.03 -12.96
N VAL A 323 20.45 -9.90 -14.18
CA VAL A 323 21.09 -8.69 -14.70
C VAL A 323 20.35 -8.32 -15.97
N ALA A 324 19.89 -7.08 -16.04
CA ALA A 324 19.18 -6.56 -17.20
C ALA A 324 20.11 -6.40 -18.41
N ALA A 325 19.52 -6.23 -19.60
CA ALA A 325 20.26 -6.07 -20.85
C ALA A 325 21.20 -4.85 -20.87
N ASP A 326 20.91 -3.83 -20.07
CA ASP A 326 21.75 -2.64 -19.89
C ASP A 326 22.87 -2.83 -18.85
N GLY A 327 22.98 -4.01 -18.26
CA GLY A 327 23.96 -4.35 -17.22
C GLY A 327 23.52 -4.02 -15.79
N SER A 328 22.34 -3.44 -15.60
CA SER A 328 21.83 -3.11 -14.27
C SER A 328 21.43 -4.39 -13.50
N PRO A 329 21.89 -4.58 -12.25
CA PRO A 329 21.37 -5.65 -11.39
C PRO A 329 19.87 -5.45 -11.14
N ALA A 330 19.09 -6.54 -11.20
CA ALA A 330 17.65 -6.46 -10.97
C ALA A 330 17.29 -6.01 -9.55
N THR A 331 18.12 -6.34 -8.54
CA THR A 331 17.99 -5.81 -7.18
C THR A 331 18.10 -4.28 -7.15
N ALA A 332 19.09 -3.71 -7.85
CA ALA A 332 19.26 -2.26 -7.91
C ALA A 332 18.09 -1.58 -8.64
N LEU A 333 17.55 -2.21 -9.70
CA LEU A 333 16.35 -1.69 -10.38
C LEU A 333 15.13 -1.70 -9.44
N TRP A 334 14.95 -2.77 -8.68
CA TRP A 334 13.88 -2.90 -7.69
C TRP A 334 14.03 -1.87 -6.57
N GLU A 335 15.21 -1.73 -5.97
CA GLU A 335 15.51 -0.77 -4.89
C GLU A 335 15.24 0.68 -5.35
N ASN A 336 15.63 1.01 -6.59
CA ASN A 336 15.38 2.33 -7.18
C ASN A 336 13.90 2.63 -7.49
N ILE A 337 13.01 1.65 -7.35
CA ILE A 337 11.55 1.83 -7.40
C ILE A 337 10.99 1.80 -5.97
N TYR A 338 11.40 0.82 -5.17
CA TYR A 338 10.85 0.57 -3.85
C TYR A 338 11.26 1.62 -2.82
N ASP A 339 12.53 1.97 -2.68
CA ASP A 339 12.99 2.88 -1.62
C ASP A 339 12.37 4.29 -1.73
N PRO A 340 12.27 4.90 -2.92
CA PRO A 340 11.51 6.14 -3.07
C PRO A 340 10.03 5.97 -2.72
N THR A 341 9.42 4.85 -3.09
CA THR A 341 8.02 4.56 -2.75
C THR A 341 7.83 4.42 -1.24
N VAL A 342 8.77 3.80 -0.53
CA VAL A 342 8.77 3.71 0.93
C VAL A 342 8.79 5.09 1.58
N PHE A 343 9.62 5.99 1.07
CA PHE A 343 9.70 7.35 1.59
C PHE A 343 8.44 8.17 1.33
N ILE A 344 7.84 8.00 0.15
CA ILE A 344 6.72 8.83 -0.33
C ILE A 344 5.36 8.31 0.17
N VAL A 345 5.19 7.00 0.21
CA VAL A 345 3.89 6.33 0.43
C VAL A 345 3.89 5.48 1.70
N GLY A 346 5.01 4.84 2.03
CA GLY A 346 5.14 3.96 3.20
C GLY A 346 5.73 2.60 2.84
N LYS A 347 6.15 1.84 3.87
CA LYS A 347 6.70 0.50 3.71
C LYS A 347 5.64 -0.47 3.21
N ALA A 348 6.05 -1.52 2.50
CA ALA A 348 5.18 -2.66 2.26
C ALA A 348 4.89 -3.39 3.58
N ASP A 349 3.67 -3.89 3.70
CA ASP A 349 3.25 -4.72 4.84
C ASP A 349 3.84 -6.14 4.75
N ASP A 350 4.01 -6.65 3.52
CA ASP A 350 4.55 -7.99 3.26
C ASP A 350 6.08 -8.02 3.30
N LEU A 351 6.60 -9.21 3.62
CA LEU A 351 8.03 -9.51 3.58
C LEU A 351 8.56 -9.43 2.14
N SER A 352 9.76 -8.89 1.99
CA SER A 352 10.41 -8.68 0.69
C SER A 352 11.56 -9.66 0.46
N TYR A 353 12.28 -9.50 -0.65
CA TYR A 353 13.49 -10.31 -0.90
C TYR A 353 14.61 -10.02 0.10
N HIS A 354 14.57 -8.87 0.80
CA HIS A 354 15.50 -8.58 1.87
C HIS A 354 15.40 -9.67 2.95
N GLU A 355 14.20 -9.92 3.47
CA GLU A 355 13.99 -10.91 4.55
C GLU A 355 14.07 -12.34 4.02
N TYR A 356 13.35 -12.63 2.94
CA TYR A 356 13.31 -13.98 2.35
C TYR A 356 14.68 -14.41 1.79
N GLY A 357 15.46 -13.48 1.25
CA GLY A 357 16.78 -13.78 0.70
C GLY A 357 17.78 -14.18 1.77
N VAL A 358 17.81 -13.45 2.89
CA VAL A 358 18.69 -13.81 4.02
C VAL A 358 18.27 -15.14 4.63
N LEU A 359 16.97 -15.37 4.82
CA LEU A 359 16.50 -16.64 5.35
C LEU A 359 16.79 -17.80 4.38
N SER A 360 16.64 -17.58 3.08
CA SER A 360 17.00 -18.56 2.05
C SER A 360 18.49 -18.92 2.14
N ASP A 361 19.38 -17.95 2.33
CA ASP A 361 20.81 -18.22 2.45
C ASP A 361 21.16 -19.00 3.72
N ALA A 362 20.45 -18.74 4.82
CA ALA A 362 20.65 -19.44 6.09
C ALA A 362 20.23 -20.92 6.03
N VAL A 363 19.19 -21.23 5.26
CA VAL A 363 18.63 -22.59 5.18
C VAL A 363 19.22 -23.39 4.02
N PHE A 364 19.34 -22.80 2.84
CA PHE A 364 19.78 -23.49 1.61
C PHE A 364 21.25 -23.22 1.26
N GLY A 365 21.93 -22.34 2.01
CA GLY A 365 23.29 -21.88 1.73
C GLY A 365 23.33 -20.62 0.85
N VAL A 366 24.45 -19.89 0.90
CA VAL A 366 24.64 -18.64 0.13
C VAL A 366 24.54 -18.90 -1.37
N ASN A 367 23.69 -18.14 -2.07
CA ASN A 367 23.41 -18.30 -3.50
C ASN A 367 22.99 -19.74 -3.85
N PRO A 368 21.88 -20.22 -3.28
CA PRO A 368 21.49 -21.62 -3.40
C PRO A 368 21.19 -22.01 -4.85
N ALA A 369 21.53 -23.25 -5.20
CA ALA A 369 21.15 -23.81 -6.50
C ALA A 369 19.63 -23.97 -6.57
N ILE A 370 19.00 -23.54 -7.67
CA ILE A 370 17.52 -23.59 -7.79
C ILE A 370 16.90 -24.97 -7.54
N ALA A 371 17.66 -26.06 -7.76
CA ALA A 371 17.21 -27.42 -7.50
C ALA A 371 17.10 -27.76 -6.00
N SER A 372 17.83 -27.07 -5.12
CA SER A 372 17.78 -27.34 -3.66
C SER A 372 16.45 -26.97 -3.04
N PHE A 373 15.65 -26.10 -3.68
CA PHE A 373 14.31 -25.75 -3.21
C PHE A 373 13.30 -26.92 -3.31
N ALA A 374 13.68 -28.03 -3.96
CA ALA A 374 12.90 -29.26 -3.98
C ALA A 374 13.12 -30.14 -2.73
N ASP A 375 14.13 -29.85 -1.90
CA ASP A 375 14.41 -30.63 -0.69
C ASP A 375 13.35 -30.37 0.38
N GLU A 376 12.59 -31.40 0.74
CA GLU A 376 11.46 -31.31 1.68
C GLU A 376 11.89 -30.91 3.09
N GLN A 377 13.07 -31.38 3.55
CA GLN A 377 13.56 -31.06 4.89
C GLN A 377 13.99 -29.59 4.95
N LEU A 378 14.75 -29.12 3.95
CA LEU A 378 15.15 -27.72 3.88
C LEU A 378 13.94 -26.80 3.71
N LEU A 379 12.94 -27.21 2.92
CA LEU A 379 11.71 -26.44 2.76
C LEU A 379 10.92 -26.35 4.08
N THR A 380 10.83 -27.44 4.83
CA THR A 380 10.20 -27.46 6.16
C THR A 380 10.92 -26.50 7.12
N ASN A 381 12.25 -26.59 7.18
CA ASN A 381 13.07 -25.70 8.01
C ASN A 381 12.89 -24.22 7.61
N PHE A 382 12.77 -23.93 6.31
CA PHE A 382 12.51 -22.59 5.81
C PHE A 382 11.14 -22.07 6.26
N VAL A 383 10.08 -22.88 6.14
CA VAL A 383 8.72 -22.49 6.55
C VAL A 383 8.67 -22.22 8.06
N GLU A 384 9.25 -23.10 8.87
CA GLU A 384 9.32 -22.91 10.33
C GLU A 384 10.06 -21.63 10.72
N ALA A 385 11.19 -21.34 10.09
CA ALA A 385 11.94 -20.12 10.34
C ALA A 385 11.19 -18.87 9.83
N ALA A 386 10.52 -18.94 8.68
CA ALA A 386 9.77 -17.83 8.11
C ALA A 386 8.57 -17.41 8.98
N GLN A 387 7.98 -18.32 9.78
CA GLN A 387 6.94 -17.98 10.75
C GLN A 387 7.41 -17.06 11.89
N HIS A 388 8.73 -16.95 12.10
CA HIS A 388 9.33 -16.06 13.10
C HIS A 388 9.70 -14.68 12.54
N LEU A 389 9.50 -14.45 11.24
CA LEU A 389 9.65 -13.14 10.64
C LEU A 389 8.50 -12.21 11.08
N PRO A 390 8.70 -10.88 11.04
CA PRO A 390 7.65 -9.93 11.40
C PRO A 390 6.35 -10.24 10.63
N PRO A 391 5.19 -10.31 11.33
CA PRO A 391 3.93 -10.48 10.64
C PRO A 391 3.61 -9.23 9.79
N PRO A 392 2.73 -9.36 8.78
CA PRO A 392 2.25 -8.22 8.02
C PRO A 392 1.70 -7.13 8.95
N GLN A 393 2.04 -5.87 8.66
CA GLN A 393 1.51 -4.70 9.37
C GLN A 393 0.19 -4.24 8.71
N VAL A 394 -0.66 -3.53 9.45
CA VAL A 394 -1.96 -3.02 8.97
C VAL A 394 -2.09 -1.55 9.28
#